data_AF-A0A3L9Y910-F1
#
_entry.id   AF-A0A3L9Y910-F1
#
_cell.length_a   1.000
_cell.length_b   1.000
_cell.length_c   1.000
_cell.angle_alpha   90.00
_cell.angle_beta   90.00
_cell.angle_gamma   90.00
#
_symmetry.space_group_name_H-M   'P 1'
#
loop_
_entity.id
_entity.type
_entity.pdbx_description
1 polymer ?
#
loop_
_entity_poly.entity_id
_entity_poly.type
_entity_poly.pdbx_seq_one_letter_code
_entity_poly.pdbx_strand_id
1 'polypeptide(L)' 'MRMRRNMTDSRSKYGPSRGELWFRLVFSLAGLAFMALAVFYRGITGLAWFEIMIFGGLFFGATTVWCILKLLRRDHP' A
#
# COMPACT_ATOMS: atom_id res chain seq x y z
N MET A 1 -30.16 -20.91 13.52
CA MET A 1 -30.55 -20.15 12.31
C MET A 1 -29.31 -19.93 11.46
N ARG A 2 -29.46 -20.10 10.15
CA ARG A 2 -28.47 -20.48 9.13
C ARG A 2 -27.57 -19.32 8.69
N MET A 3 -26.24 -19.50 8.71
CA MET A 3 -25.44 -19.38 7.48
C MET A 3 -24.00 -19.91 7.67
N ARG A 4 -23.83 -21.20 7.36
CA ARG A 4 -22.53 -21.79 6.98
C ARG A 4 -22.09 -21.11 5.69
N ARG A 5 -21.10 -20.20 5.76
CA ARG A 5 -20.38 -19.72 4.57
C ARG A 5 -19.47 -20.84 4.07
N ASN A 6 -20.06 -21.80 3.37
CA ASN A 6 -19.36 -22.69 2.45
C ASN A 6 -19.51 -22.08 1.06
N MET A 7 -18.56 -21.22 0.68
CA MET A 7 -18.43 -20.78 -0.71
C MET A 7 -16.94 -20.81 -1.02
N THR A 8 -16.49 -21.99 -1.48
CA THR A 8 -15.32 -22.20 -2.36
C THR A 8 -14.08 -21.36 -2.05
N ASP A 9 -13.15 -21.99 -1.32
CA ASP A 9 -11.72 -21.66 -1.26
C ASP A 9 -11.14 -21.61 -2.68
N SER A 10 -11.36 -20.49 -3.36
CA SER A 10 -10.66 -20.12 -4.58
C SER A 10 -9.42 -19.35 -4.14
N ARG A 11 -8.59 -19.96 -3.26
CA ARG A 11 -7.30 -19.38 -2.85
C ARG A 11 -6.59 -18.95 -4.11
N SER A 12 -6.35 -17.65 -4.19
CA SER A 12 -5.98 -16.91 -5.38
C SER A 12 -4.86 -17.60 -6.17
N LYS A 13 -5.20 -18.39 -7.19
CA LYS A 13 -4.21 -18.95 -8.12
C LYS A 13 -3.44 -17.84 -8.86
N TYR A 14 -3.98 -16.62 -8.85
CA TYR A 14 -3.44 -15.41 -9.45
C TYR A 14 -3.21 -14.27 -8.43
N GLY A 15 -3.05 -14.59 -7.15
CA GLY A 15 -2.71 -13.59 -6.13
C GLY A 15 -1.25 -13.15 -6.24
N PRO A 16 -0.92 -11.90 -5.87
CA PRO A 16 0.48 -11.45 -5.83
C PRO A 16 1.28 -12.34 -4.87
N SER A 17 2.47 -12.78 -5.28
CA SER A 17 3.34 -13.55 -4.41
C SER A 17 3.79 -12.75 -3.20
N ARG A 18 4.22 -13.43 -2.13
CA ARG A 18 4.81 -12.78 -0.95
C ARG A 18 5.95 -11.82 -1.30
N GLY A 19 6.80 -12.20 -2.25
CA GLY A 19 7.96 -11.40 -2.68
C GLY A 19 7.53 -10.10 -3.38
N GLU A 20 6.57 -10.18 -4.30
CA GLU A 20 6.04 -8.99 -4.99
C GLU A 20 5.32 -8.05 -4.02
N LEU A 21 4.61 -8.59 -3.03
CA LEU A 21 3.92 -7.80 -2.02
C LEU A 21 4.90 -7.06 -1.11
N TRP A 22 5.99 -7.72 -0.69
CA TRP A 22 7.09 -7.10 0.05
C TRP A 22 7.83 -6.06 -0.77
N PHE A 23 8.11 -6.33 -2.04
CA PHE A 23 8.73 -5.35 -2.94
C PHE A 23 7.87 -4.08 -3.04
N ARG A 24 6.56 -4.23 -3.28
CA ARG A 24 5.61 -3.11 -3.33
C ARG A 24 5.55 -2.34 -2.02
N LEU A 25 5.63 -3.03 -0.89
CA LEU A 25 5.64 -2.41 0.43
C LEU A 25 6.92 -1.61 0.67
N VAL A 26 8.09 -2.19 0.41
CA VAL A 26 9.38 -1.50 0.57
C VAL A 26 9.47 -0.30 -0.37
N PHE A 27 9.06 -0.45 -1.62
CA PHE A 27 9.05 0.65 -2.58
C PHE A 27 8.11 1.78 -2.15
N SER A 28 6.92 1.45 -1.64
CA SER A 28 5.96 2.46 -1.16
C SER A 28 6.47 3.18 0.08
N LEU A 29 7.11 2.46 1.01
CA LEU A 29 7.75 3.04 2.18
C LEU A 29 8.92 3.95 1.81
N ALA A 30 9.76 3.54 0.84
CA ALA A 30 10.84 4.37 0.34
C ALA A 30 10.30 5.66 -0.29
N GLY A 31 9.25 5.57 -1.12
CA GLY A 31 8.57 6.73 -1.70
C GLY A 31 8.03 7.70 -0.64
N LEU A 32 7.35 7.18 0.39
CA LEU A 32 6.87 7.97 1.54
C LEU A 32 8.02 8.62 2.31
N ALA A 33 9.10 7.89 2.57
CA ALA A 33 10.27 8.41 3.27
C ALA A 33 10.93 9.54 2.49
N PHE A 34 11.15 9.35 1.18
CA PHE A 34 11.68 10.41 0.31
C PHE A 34 10.76 11.62 0.25
N MET A 35 9.44 11.42 0.21
CA MET A 35 8.48 12.52 0.21
C MET A 35 8.54 13.31 1.53
N ALA A 36 8.58 12.62 2.67
CA ALA A 36 8.73 13.23 3.99
C ALA A 36 10.06 13.99 4.13
N LEU A 37 11.16 13.41 3.65
CA LEU A 37 12.47 14.07 3.62
C LEU A 37 12.44 15.32 2.72
N ALA A 38 11.83 15.23 1.54
CA ALA A 38 11.73 16.37 0.62
C ALA A 38 10.94 17.52 1.25
N VAL A 39 9.86 17.22 1.97
CA VAL A 39 9.10 18.21 2.75
C VAL A 39 9.94 18.79 3.89
N PHE A 40 10.69 17.95 4.60
CA PHE A 40 11.53 18.40 5.71
C PHE A 40 12.65 19.35 5.27
N TYR A 41 13.32 19.03 4.15
CA TYR A 41 14.44 19.84 3.65
C TYR A 41 14.01 21.07 2.84
N ARG A 42 12.95 20.97 2.04
CA ARG A 42 12.54 22.03 1.11
C ARG A 42 11.33 22.84 1.57
N GLY A 43 10.52 22.29 2.47
CA GLY A 43 9.21 22.82 2.79
C GLY A 43 8.20 22.62 1.64
N ILE A 44 6.93 22.91 1.91
CA ILE A 44 5.86 22.87 0.89
C ILE A 44 5.59 24.30 0.47
N THR A 45 5.97 24.66 -0.75
CA THR A 45 5.76 26.01 -1.29
C THR A 45 4.86 25.96 -2.52
N GLY A 46 3.67 26.56 -2.42
CA GLY A 46 2.71 26.67 -3.53
C GLY A 46 1.74 25.50 -3.63
N LEU A 47 0.61 25.76 -4.32
CA LEU A 47 -0.52 24.81 -4.44
C LEU A 47 -0.14 23.52 -5.17
N ALA A 48 0.68 23.62 -6.22
CA ALA A 48 1.12 22.46 -6.99
C ALA A 48 1.89 21.44 -6.14
N TRP A 49 2.74 21.91 -5.21
CA TRP A 49 3.47 21.03 -4.29
C TRP A 49 2.53 20.32 -3.31
N PHE A 50 1.48 21.01 -2.88
CA PHE A 50 0.46 20.47 -2.00
C PHE A 50 -0.35 19.36 -2.68
N GLU A 51 -0.75 19.56 -3.94
CA GLU A 51 -1.43 18.52 -4.73
C GLU A 51 -0.58 17.26 -4.90
N ILE A 52 0.70 17.43 -5.23
CA ILE A 52 1.64 16.30 -5.36
C ILE A 52 1.77 15.56 -4.02
N MET A 53 1.87 16.29 -2.92
CA MET A 53 1.91 15.71 -1.57
C MET A 53 0.64 14.93 -1.22
N ILE A 54 -0.53 15.47 -1.55
CA ILE A 54 -1.82 14.81 -1.29
C ILE A 54 -1.93 13.54 -2.12
N PHE A 55 -1.82 13.64 -3.45
CA PHE A 55 -2.02 12.48 -4.32
C PHE A 55 -0.91 11.45 -4.17
N GLY A 56 0.35 11.89 -4.06
CA GLY A 56 1.49 11.02 -3.80
C GLY A 56 1.38 10.34 -2.43
N GLY A 57 1.07 11.10 -1.38
CA GLY A 57 0.88 10.57 -0.03
C GLY A 57 -0.29 9.60 0.06
N LEU A 58 -1.42 9.90 -0.57
CA LEU A 58 -2.56 8.97 -0.67
C LEU A 58 -2.17 7.71 -1.43
N PHE A 59 -1.50 7.83 -2.57
CA PHE A 59 -1.13 6.68 -3.38
C PHE A 59 -0.15 5.76 -2.66
N PHE A 60 0.97 6.30 -2.17
CA PHE A 60 1.97 5.50 -1.46
C PHE A 60 1.47 5.04 -0.09
N GLY A 61 0.73 5.88 0.63
CA GLY A 61 0.11 5.54 1.91
C GLY A 61 -0.92 4.42 1.78
N ALA A 62 -1.89 4.56 0.87
CA ALA A 62 -2.90 3.53 0.64
C ALA A 62 -2.27 2.23 0.15
N THR A 63 -1.27 2.29 -0.73
CA THR A 63 -0.56 1.10 -1.21
C THR A 63 0.19 0.39 -0.08
N THR A 64 0.82 1.15 0.82
CA THR A 64 1.51 0.61 2.00
C THR A 64 0.52 -0.10 2.92
N VAL A 65 -0.58 0.55 3.29
CA VAL A 65 -1.63 -0.03 4.14
C VAL A 65 -2.21 -1.28 3.50
N TRP A 66 -2.50 -1.26 2.20
CA TRP A 66 -3.05 -2.40 1.47
C TRP A 66 -2.08 -3.59 1.46
N CYS A 67 -0.78 -3.36 1.26
CA CYS A 67 0.24 -4.41 1.32
C CYS A 67 0.36 -4.99 2.73
N ILE A 68 0.39 -4.15 3.78
CA ILE A 68 0.42 -4.60 5.17
C ILE A 68 -0.79 -5.48 5.48
N LEU A 69 -1.99 -5.02 5.12
CA LEU A 69 -3.23 -5.78 5.37
C LEU A 69 -3.22 -7.13 4.65
N LYS A 70 -2.74 -7.22 3.40
CA LYS A 70 -2.60 -8.49 2.68
C LYS A 70 -1.53 -9.40 3.29
N LEU A 71 -0.42 -8.86 3.77
CA LEU A 71 0.62 -9.63 4.46
C LEU A 71 0.07 -10.23 5.77
N LEU A 72 -0.65 -9.42 6.56
CA LEU A 72 -1.26 -9.84 7.83
C LEU A 72 -2.35 -10.90 7.61
N ARG A 73 -3.18 -10.76 6.57
CA ARG A 73 -4.26 -11.70 6.25
C ARG A 73 -3.76 -13.03 5.66
N ARG A 74 -2.46 -13.17 5.40
CA ARG A 74 -1.88 -14.35 4.72
C ARG A 74 -2.58 -14.67 3.39
N ASP A 75 -3.06 -13.63 2.71
CA ASP A 75 -3.85 -13.69 1.48
C ASP A 75 -2.93 -13.76 0.26
N HIS A 76 -2.07 -14.76 0.28
CA HIS A 76 -1.04 -15.06 -0.70
C HIS A 76 -0.78 -16.57 -0.67
N PRO A 77 -0.52 -17.19 -1.83
CA PRO A 77 -0.15 -18.60 -1.90
C PRO A 77 1.15 -18.90 -1.13
#